data_AF-A0A535TY26-F1
#
_entry.id   AF-A0A535TY26-F1
#
_cell.length_a   1.000
_cell.length_b   1.000
_cell.length_c   1.000
_cell.angle_alpha   90.00
_cell.angle_beta   90.00
_cell.angle_gamma   90.00
#
_symmetry.space_group_name_H-M   'P 1'
#
loop_
_entity.id
_entity.type
_entity.pdbx_description
1 polymer ?
#
loop_
_entity_poly.entity_id
_entity_poly.type
_entity_poly.pdbx_seq_one_letter_code
_entity_poly.pdbx_strand_id
1 'polypeptide(L)'
;MSMRLALRRVMTTSALRDPIILVVFVALLPLVLDEFRLRAFAGFLALAVLAMSLGFAWGYGGILSFGQGAFFGIGAYLVAFALTKELPAIYSWAAAIASIVAAVLIAAGLGWFVFNRRVGTFYVAVFTLVLSALAQEIVGQFPDVTGGLNGLIIPRAIFPTDPNVDYYLMWLLFAIVLFTLTAIAFTDFGRVLRAVRENVERARFLGYDSSRVKVIVFGISAAIAALGGLAYSLYSQLASPDLVGFAFSTEVLIWVAIGGRGSLVGAAFGALLVNIGTEELAANLVVYWHLILGLAFIAVVIAFPDGLYSIPRRLTARFEPKDHYTLKVRPLHPTDQKGVVLEVRNLTQSFGTFRALDGVSMAVGAGELRCLIGPNGAGKSTLVDVLSSRVDRTEPQIPGHQCLRQPSGRREPPPCSLRRSHPAIVAVSAQTRDTGAGGGRRAASGFRSSGQDG
;
A
#
# COMPACT_ATOMS: atom_id res chain seq x y z
N MET A 1 27.60 8.85 3.03
CA MET A 1 27.70 7.54 3.74
C MET A 1 26.39 6.72 3.71
N SER A 2 25.21 7.33 3.52
CA SER A 2 23.89 6.66 3.46
C SER A 2 23.65 5.81 2.19
N MET A 3 24.08 6.26 1.01
CA MET A 3 23.79 5.56 -0.26
C MET A 3 24.55 4.23 -0.41
N ARG A 4 25.82 4.17 0.03
CA ARG A 4 26.63 2.93 0.00
C ARG A 4 26.12 1.85 0.97
N LEU A 5 25.56 2.25 2.12
CA LEU A 5 24.95 1.33 3.08
C LEU A 5 23.58 0.83 2.62
N ALA A 6 22.80 1.68 1.93
CA ALA A 6 21.57 1.27 1.26
C ALA A 6 21.85 0.25 0.14
N LEU A 7 22.83 0.51 -0.73
CA LEU A 7 23.30 -0.42 -1.77
C LEU A 7 23.80 -1.76 -1.19
N ARG A 8 24.60 -1.75 -0.11
CA ARG A 8 25.06 -2.97 0.57
C ARG A 8 23.92 -3.79 1.21
N ARG A 9 22.84 -3.16 1.65
CA ARG A 9 21.65 -3.86 2.20
C ARG A 9 20.73 -4.40 1.11
N VAL A 10 20.58 -3.67 0.01
CA VAL A 10 19.89 -4.16 -1.20
C VAL A 10 20.59 -5.42 -1.73
N MET A 11 21.92 -5.50 -1.62
CA MET A 11 22.74 -6.68 -1.96
C MET A 11 22.63 -7.86 -0.97
N THR A 12 21.70 -7.87 -0.01
CA THR A 12 21.39 -9.11 0.70
C THR A 12 20.72 -10.08 -0.30
N THR A 13 21.33 -11.25 -0.48
CA THR A 13 21.11 -12.19 -1.61
C THR A 13 19.66 -12.62 -1.82
N SER A 14 18.78 -12.50 -0.83
CA SER A 14 17.36 -12.86 -0.93
C SER A 14 16.49 -11.79 -1.59
N ALA A 15 16.84 -10.49 -1.48
CA ALA A 15 16.02 -9.39 -1.95
C ALA A 15 16.04 -9.19 -3.48
N LEU A 16 17.21 -9.41 -4.09
CA LEU A 16 17.43 -9.25 -5.53
C LEU A 16 17.32 -10.55 -6.32
N ARG A 17 17.39 -11.72 -5.66
CA ARG A 17 17.31 -13.03 -6.32
C ARG A 17 16.06 -13.14 -7.19
N ASP A 18 14.91 -12.83 -6.61
CA ASP A 18 13.61 -12.96 -7.25
C ASP A 18 13.46 -12.04 -8.50
N PRO A 19 13.77 -10.73 -8.42
CA PRO A 19 13.86 -9.87 -9.59
C PRO A 19 14.82 -10.36 -10.67
N ILE A 20 16.02 -10.82 -10.29
CA ILE A 20 17.03 -11.30 -11.25
C ILE A 20 16.52 -12.54 -11.98
N ILE A 21 15.93 -13.50 -11.26
CA ILE A 21 15.37 -14.72 -11.86
C ILE A 21 14.29 -14.36 -12.87
N LEU A 22 13.35 -13.46 -12.50
CA LEU A 22 12.28 -13.06 -13.42
C LEU A 22 12.83 -12.35 -14.66
N VAL A 23 13.76 -11.40 -14.48
CA VAL A 23 14.37 -10.65 -15.58
C VAL A 23 15.13 -11.57 -16.53
N VAL A 24 15.93 -12.50 -16.01
CA VAL A 24 16.66 -13.48 -16.82
C VAL A 24 15.72 -14.44 -17.53
N PHE A 25 14.69 -14.94 -16.84
CA PHE A 25 13.68 -15.81 -17.44
C PHE A 25 12.99 -15.13 -18.63
N VAL A 26 12.54 -13.88 -18.43
CA VAL A 26 11.92 -13.10 -19.51
C VAL A 26 12.94 -12.86 -20.63
N ALA A 27 14.19 -12.51 -20.34
CA ALA A 27 15.22 -12.25 -21.36
C ALA A 27 15.43 -13.43 -22.34
N LEU A 28 15.18 -14.66 -21.89
CA LEU A 28 15.39 -15.89 -22.65
C LEU A 28 14.16 -16.32 -23.47
N LEU A 29 13.01 -15.68 -23.31
CA LEU A 29 11.79 -16.01 -24.06
C LEU A 29 11.93 -15.94 -25.59
N PRO A 30 12.70 -15.01 -26.20
CA PRO A 30 12.88 -14.96 -27.65
C PRO A 30 13.53 -16.23 -28.24
N LEU A 31 14.19 -17.05 -27.42
CA LEU A 31 14.80 -18.31 -27.87
C LEU A 31 13.78 -19.42 -28.11
N VAL A 32 12.56 -19.26 -27.59
CA VAL A 32 11.50 -20.28 -27.60
C VAL A 32 10.26 -19.81 -28.36
N LEU A 33 9.99 -18.50 -28.34
CA LEU A 33 8.81 -17.92 -28.96
C LEU A 33 9.01 -17.61 -30.45
N ASP A 34 7.94 -17.78 -31.23
CA ASP A 34 7.85 -17.32 -32.60
C ASP A 34 7.62 -15.79 -32.66
N GLU A 35 7.78 -15.21 -33.84
CA GLU A 35 7.73 -13.76 -34.04
C GLU A 35 6.39 -13.13 -33.61
N PHE A 36 5.27 -13.82 -33.87
CA PHE A 36 3.94 -13.35 -33.52
C PHE A 36 3.79 -13.21 -32.00
N ARG A 37 4.12 -14.27 -31.25
CA ARG A 37 4.08 -14.24 -29.78
C ARG A 37 5.11 -13.28 -29.21
N LEU A 38 6.30 -13.18 -29.82
CA LEU A 38 7.33 -12.26 -29.36
C LEU A 38 6.85 -10.81 -29.40
N ARG A 39 6.13 -10.43 -30.47
CA ARG A 39 5.47 -9.13 -30.54
C ARG A 39 4.48 -8.98 -29.39
N ALA A 40 3.53 -9.89 -29.20
CA ALA A 40 2.54 -9.78 -28.12
C ALA A 40 3.18 -9.61 -26.73
N PHE A 41 4.23 -10.39 -26.44
CA PHE A 41 4.97 -10.32 -25.20
C PHE A 41 5.65 -8.97 -24.94
N ALA A 42 6.10 -8.25 -25.97
CA ALA A 42 6.64 -6.90 -25.80
C ALA A 42 5.57 -5.94 -25.21
N GLY A 43 4.32 -6.05 -25.67
CA GLY A 43 3.19 -5.34 -25.08
C GLY A 43 2.90 -5.77 -23.64
N PHE A 44 2.97 -7.06 -23.34
CA PHE A 44 2.76 -7.58 -21.98
C PHE A 44 3.83 -7.08 -21.00
N LEU A 45 5.05 -6.82 -21.45
CA LEU A 45 6.09 -6.23 -20.61
C LEU A 45 5.77 -4.78 -20.22
N ALA A 46 5.21 -3.99 -21.14
CA ALA A 46 4.73 -2.64 -20.82
C ALA A 46 3.51 -2.68 -19.87
N LEU A 47 2.61 -3.64 -20.03
CA LEU A 47 1.51 -3.87 -19.08
C LEU A 47 2.00 -4.37 -17.71
N ALA A 48 3.10 -5.13 -17.67
CA ALA A 48 3.75 -5.52 -16.42
C ALA A 48 4.40 -4.31 -15.70
N VAL A 49 4.91 -3.33 -16.44
CA VAL A 49 5.34 -2.03 -15.88
C VAL A 49 4.16 -1.31 -15.22
N LEU A 50 3.00 -1.28 -15.87
CA LEU A 50 1.76 -0.74 -15.30
C LEU A 50 1.35 -1.50 -14.03
N ALA A 51 1.39 -2.83 -14.03
CA ALA A 51 1.06 -3.63 -12.84
C ALA A 51 2.04 -3.39 -11.70
N MET A 52 3.34 -3.21 -11.98
CA MET A 52 4.33 -2.84 -10.96
C MET A 52 4.05 -1.47 -10.34
N SER A 53 3.49 -0.54 -11.11
CA SER A 53 3.07 0.78 -10.59
C SER A 53 2.01 0.62 -9.50
N LEU A 54 0.94 -0.14 -9.78
CA LEU A 54 -0.12 -0.42 -8.81
C LEU A 54 0.37 -1.31 -7.67
N GLY A 55 1.20 -2.31 -7.98
CA GLY A 55 1.84 -3.18 -6.99
C GLY A 55 2.67 -2.38 -5.99
N PHE A 56 3.35 -1.32 -6.42
CA PHE A 56 4.09 -0.43 -5.53
C PHE A 56 3.15 0.41 -4.65
N ALA A 57 2.14 1.06 -5.25
CA ALA A 57 1.17 1.88 -4.52
C ALA A 57 0.36 1.06 -3.49
N TRP A 58 -0.19 -0.08 -3.91
CA TRP A 58 -1.05 -0.92 -3.08
C TRP A 58 -0.27 -1.84 -2.14
N GLY A 59 0.82 -2.41 -2.66
CA GLY A 59 1.65 -3.37 -1.95
C GLY A 59 2.61 -2.76 -0.94
N TYR A 60 3.18 -1.60 -1.22
CA TYR A 60 4.10 -0.95 -0.28
C TYR A 60 3.44 0.27 0.36
N GLY A 61 2.72 1.09 -0.41
CA GLY A 61 2.04 2.28 0.10
C GLY A 61 0.70 2.03 0.79
N GLY A 62 0.08 0.87 0.59
CA GLY A 62 -1.27 0.60 1.12
C GLY A 62 -2.36 1.45 0.46
N ILE A 63 -2.10 1.95 -0.74
CA ILE A 63 -3.01 2.81 -1.50
C ILE A 63 -3.62 1.95 -2.61
N LEU A 64 -4.88 1.59 -2.44
CA LEU A 64 -5.65 0.96 -3.51
C LEU A 64 -6.16 2.07 -4.46
N SER A 65 -5.75 2.01 -5.73
CA SER A 65 -6.10 3.00 -6.73
C SER A 65 -6.72 2.34 -7.96
N PHE A 66 -7.85 2.89 -8.41
CA PHE A 66 -8.53 2.58 -9.67
C PHE A 66 -8.21 3.59 -10.77
N GLY A 67 -7.14 4.39 -10.59
CA GLY A 67 -6.76 5.48 -11.49
C GLY A 67 -5.59 5.15 -12.42
N GLN A 68 -5.08 3.91 -12.39
CA GLN A 68 -3.84 3.55 -13.08
C GLN A 68 -3.99 3.62 -14.61
N GLY A 69 -5.17 3.27 -15.13
CA GLY A 69 -5.52 3.48 -16.53
C GLY A 69 -5.46 4.96 -16.90
N ALA A 70 -5.94 5.87 -16.05
CA ALA A 70 -5.85 7.31 -16.34
C ALA A 70 -4.40 7.78 -16.50
N PHE A 71 -3.52 7.37 -15.57
CA PHE A 71 -2.10 7.72 -15.63
C PHE A 71 -1.38 7.07 -16.81
N PHE A 72 -1.71 5.82 -17.13
CA PHE A 72 -1.24 5.13 -18.32
C PHE A 72 -1.68 5.86 -19.59
N GLY A 73 -2.94 6.25 -19.65
CA GLY A 73 -3.52 7.06 -20.72
C GLY A 73 -2.81 8.39 -20.94
N ILE A 74 -2.47 9.12 -19.87
CA ILE A 74 -1.69 10.36 -19.97
C ILE A 74 -0.35 10.10 -20.69
N GLY A 75 0.35 9.01 -20.34
CA GLY A 75 1.56 8.56 -21.02
C GLY A 75 1.34 8.30 -22.50
N ALA A 76 0.33 7.48 -22.80
CA ALA A 76 0.01 7.05 -24.15
C ALA A 76 -0.39 8.22 -25.07
N TYR A 77 -1.31 9.07 -24.62
CA TYR A 77 -1.93 10.12 -25.43
C TYR A 77 -1.02 11.32 -25.68
N LEU A 78 -0.22 11.77 -24.69
CA LEU A 78 0.65 12.93 -24.89
C LEU A 78 1.74 12.64 -25.93
N VAL A 79 2.32 11.44 -25.88
CA VAL A 79 3.31 11.00 -26.87
C VAL A 79 2.64 10.73 -28.22
N ALA A 80 1.49 10.05 -28.24
CA ALA A 80 0.75 9.82 -29.48
C ALA A 80 0.39 11.12 -30.21
N PHE A 81 -0.10 12.11 -29.46
CA PHE A 81 -0.46 13.42 -30.01
C PHE A 81 0.73 14.12 -30.65
N ALA A 82 1.89 14.14 -29.98
CA ALA A 82 3.09 14.78 -30.51
C ALA A 82 3.57 14.13 -31.82
N LEU A 83 3.49 12.79 -31.91
CA LEU A 83 3.90 12.04 -33.10
C LEU A 83 2.91 12.17 -34.26
N THR A 84 1.60 12.23 -33.95
CA THR A 84 0.55 12.36 -34.98
C THR A 84 0.54 13.74 -35.64
N LYS A 85 1.02 14.78 -34.95
CA LYS A 85 1.14 16.14 -35.48
C LYS A 85 2.44 16.40 -36.25
N GLU A 86 3.22 15.36 -36.54
CA GLU A 86 4.50 15.44 -37.26
C GLU A 86 5.48 16.48 -36.67
N LEU A 87 5.44 16.68 -35.36
CA LEU A 87 6.33 17.62 -34.70
C LEU A 87 7.79 17.11 -34.78
N PRO A 88 8.79 18.02 -34.86
CA PRO A 88 10.20 17.63 -34.79
C PRO A 88 10.50 16.71 -33.60
N ALA A 89 11.46 15.79 -33.76
CA ALA A 89 11.75 14.74 -32.77
C ALA A 89 11.96 15.26 -31.34
N ILE A 90 12.50 16.47 -31.18
CA ILE A 90 12.68 17.11 -29.86
C ILE A 90 11.35 17.27 -29.09
N TYR A 91 10.24 17.51 -29.79
CA TYR A 91 8.92 17.63 -29.18
C TYR A 91 8.35 16.28 -28.74
N SER A 92 8.77 15.17 -29.36
CA SER A 92 8.36 13.82 -28.93
C SER A 92 9.01 13.44 -27.60
N TRP A 93 10.30 13.74 -27.44
CA TRP A 93 10.99 13.58 -26.15
C TRP A 93 10.44 14.53 -25.07
N ALA A 94 10.14 15.77 -25.45
CA ALA A 94 9.48 16.72 -24.56
C ALA A 94 8.10 16.23 -24.13
N ALA A 95 7.31 15.66 -25.04
CA ALA A 95 6.01 15.07 -24.75
C ALA A 95 6.11 13.85 -23.82
N ALA A 96 7.13 13.00 -24.00
CA ALA A 96 7.38 11.88 -23.10
C ALA A 96 7.66 12.37 -21.67
N ILE A 97 8.55 13.36 -21.49
CA ILE A 97 8.83 13.96 -20.18
C ILE A 97 7.59 14.66 -19.62
N ALA A 98 6.88 15.44 -20.44
CA ALA A 98 5.66 16.13 -20.06
C ALA A 98 4.57 15.17 -19.59
N SER A 99 4.45 13.98 -20.20
CA SER A 99 3.48 12.97 -19.81
C SER A 99 3.73 12.43 -18.40
N ILE A 100 4.99 12.14 -18.07
CA ILE A 100 5.39 11.68 -16.73
C ILE A 100 5.16 12.80 -15.71
N VAL A 101 5.57 14.03 -16.03
CA VAL A 101 5.37 15.19 -15.16
C VAL A 101 3.87 15.46 -14.93
N ALA A 102 3.04 15.42 -15.98
CA ALA A 102 1.60 15.62 -15.88
C ALA A 102 0.95 14.55 -14.99
N ALA A 103 1.30 13.27 -15.17
CA ALA A 103 0.81 12.18 -14.33
C ALA A 103 1.21 12.37 -12.85
N VAL A 104 2.46 12.77 -12.58
CA VAL A 104 2.94 13.07 -11.23
C VAL A 104 2.19 14.25 -10.62
N LEU A 105 1.99 15.34 -11.38
CA LEU A 105 1.29 16.53 -10.87
C LEU A 105 -0.17 16.24 -10.55
N ILE A 106 -0.88 15.52 -11.43
CA ILE A 106 -2.27 15.11 -11.19
C ILE A 106 -2.36 14.18 -9.97
N ALA A 107 -1.47 13.19 -9.88
CA ALA A 107 -1.41 12.29 -8.73
C ALA A 107 -1.04 13.03 -7.44
N ALA A 108 -0.09 13.96 -7.48
CA ALA A 108 0.33 14.73 -6.32
C ALA A 108 -0.78 15.67 -5.85
N GLY A 109 -1.48 16.35 -6.76
CA GLY A 109 -2.62 17.21 -6.46
C GLY A 109 -3.78 16.42 -5.84
N LEU A 110 -4.17 15.31 -6.47
CA LEU A 110 -5.22 14.43 -5.96
C LEU A 110 -4.82 13.82 -4.61
N GLY A 111 -3.60 13.29 -4.51
CA GLY A 111 -3.06 12.69 -3.30
C GLY A 111 -2.98 13.72 -2.17
N TRP A 112 -2.54 14.94 -2.44
CA TRP A 112 -2.49 16.00 -1.44
C TRP A 112 -3.90 16.31 -0.93
N PHE A 113 -4.88 16.44 -1.82
CA PHE A 113 -6.27 16.67 -1.44
C PHE A 113 -6.83 15.53 -0.57
N VAL A 114 -6.66 14.28 -1.00
CA VAL A 114 -7.25 13.10 -0.33
C VAL A 114 -6.52 12.74 0.95
N PHE A 115 -5.18 12.73 0.97
CA PHE A 115 -4.42 12.30 2.15
C PHE A 115 -4.35 13.37 3.24
N ASN A 116 -4.42 14.65 2.89
CA ASN A 116 -4.32 15.72 3.88
C ASN A 116 -5.62 15.92 4.68
N ARG A 117 -6.78 15.55 4.12
CA ARG A 117 -8.11 15.74 4.73
C ARG A 117 -8.55 14.64 5.72
N ARG A 118 -7.64 13.73 6.13
CA ARG A 118 -7.93 12.59 7.03
C ARG A 118 -9.12 11.72 6.58
N VAL A 119 -9.41 11.70 5.28
CA VAL A 119 -10.51 10.90 4.72
C VAL A 119 -10.10 9.42 4.76
N GLY A 120 -11.04 8.52 5.06
CA GLY A 120 -10.79 7.09 5.19
C GLY A 120 -10.09 6.48 3.96
N THR A 121 -9.43 5.33 4.14
CA THR A 121 -8.62 4.71 3.07
C THR A 121 -9.43 4.33 1.82
N PHE A 122 -10.74 4.15 1.97
CA PHE A 122 -11.68 3.87 0.86
C PHE A 122 -11.92 5.05 -0.08
N TYR A 123 -11.76 6.30 0.39
CA TYR A 123 -12.04 7.47 -0.44
C TYR A 123 -11.06 7.61 -1.60
N VAL A 124 -9.81 7.19 -1.41
CA VAL A 124 -8.81 7.21 -2.50
C VAL A 124 -9.28 6.38 -3.68
N ALA A 125 -9.78 5.17 -3.41
CA ALA A 125 -10.31 4.28 -4.44
C ALA A 125 -11.43 4.97 -5.23
N VAL A 126 -12.40 5.57 -4.55
CA VAL A 126 -13.52 6.29 -5.18
C VAL A 126 -13.05 7.49 -6.00
N PHE A 127 -12.19 8.34 -5.45
CA PHE A 127 -11.65 9.49 -6.19
C PHE A 127 -10.85 9.07 -7.43
N THR A 128 -10.07 7.99 -7.33
CA THR A 128 -9.30 7.47 -8.46
C THR A 128 -10.18 6.78 -9.51
N LEU A 129 -11.30 6.17 -9.10
CA LEU A 129 -12.31 5.65 -10.02
C LEU A 129 -12.94 6.80 -10.81
N VAL A 130 -13.33 7.89 -10.13
CA VAL A 130 -13.87 9.09 -10.78
C VAL A 130 -12.84 9.70 -11.71
N LEU A 131 -11.56 9.78 -11.32
CA LEU A 131 -10.48 10.24 -12.19
C LEU A 131 -10.39 9.41 -13.48
N SER A 132 -10.42 8.08 -13.39
CA SER A 132 -10.37 7.21 -14.57
C SER A 132 -11.60 7.32 -15.46
N ALA A 133 -12.79 7.41 -14.88
CA ALA A 133 -14.02 7.63 -15.65
C ALA A 133 -13.99 8.98 -16.38
N LEU A 134 -13.60 10.06 -15.69
CA LEU A 134 -13.46 11.39 -16.29
C LEU A 134 -12.38 11.42 -17.37
N ALA A 135 -11.23 10.77 -17.14
CA ALA A 135 -10.16 10.73 -18.12
C ALA A 135 -10.59 10.01 -19.41
N GLN A 136 -11.32 8.90 -19.31
CA GLN A 136 -11.88 8.21 -20.47
C GLN A 136 -12.91 9.06 -21.21
N GLU A 137 -13.80 9.75 -20.47
CA GLU A 137 -14.81 10.63 -21.09
C GLU A 137 -14.17 11.81 -21.82
N ILE A 138 -13.19 12.47 -21.21
CA ILE A 138 -12.41 13.55 -21.85
C ILE A 138 -11.77 13.02 -23.13
N VAL A 139 -11.08 11.89 -23.06
CA VAL A 139 -10.43 11.31 -24.24
C VAL A 139 -11.46 10.93 -25.33
N GLY A 140 -12.65 10.47 -24.96
CA GLY A 140 -13.72 10.14 -25.91
C GLY A 140 -14.37 11.37 -26.57
N GLN A 141 -14.43 12.51 -25.88
CA GLN A 141 -15.17 13.70 -26.32
C GLN A 141 -14.36 14.72 -27.15
N PHE A 142 -13.05 14.57 -27.30
CA PHE A 142 -12.21 15.53 -28.06
C PHE A 142 -11.59 14.94 -29.35
N PRO A 143 -12.37 14.68 -30.41
CA PRO A 143 -11.89 14.09 -31.68
C PRO A 143 -10.64 14.75 -32.28
N ASP A 144 -10.56 16.09 -32.25
CA ASP A 144 -9.47 16.84 -32.89
C ASP A 144 -8.11 16.68 -32.19
N VAL A 145 -8.13 16.28 -30.92
CA VAL A 145 -6.94 16.17 -30.06
C VAL A 145 -6.61 14.72 -29.76
N THR A 146 -7.60 13.90 -29.40
CA THR A 146 -7.40 12.52 -28.95
C THR A 146 -7.89 11.48 -29.96
N GLY A 147 -8.45 11.90 -31.10
CA GLY A 147 -9.12 10.99 -32.04
C GLY A 147 -10.47 10.47 -31.53
N GLY A 148 -10.94 10.94 -30.37
CA GLY A 148 -12.23 10.56 -29.78
C GLY A 148 -12.29 9.06 -29.52
N LEU A 149 -13.42 8.43 -29.83
CA LEU A 149 -13.62 6.98 -29.66
C LEU A 149 -12.67 6.12 -30.53
N ASN A 150 -12.08 6.65 -31.60
CA ASN A 150 -11.15 5.91 -32.44
C ASN A 150 -9.71 5.89 -31.89
N GLY A 151 -9.39 6.81 -30.97
CA GLY A 151 -8.03 7.00 -30.48
C GLY A 151 -7.07 7.59 -31.52
N LEU A 152 -5.78 7.64 -31.18
CA LEU A 152 -4.72 8.15 -32.05
C LEU A 152 -3.86 7.00 -32.59
N ILE A 153 -3.78 6.89 -33.91
CA ILE A 153 -2.89 5.97 -34.61
C ILE A 153 -1.54 6.64 -34.79
N ILE A 154 -0.48 6.02 -34.26
CA ILE A 154 0.88 6.55 -34.31
C ILE A 154 1.57 6.07 -35.60
N PRO A 155 2.10 6.97 -36.43
CA PRO A 155 2.82 6.58 -37.64
C PRO A 155 4.03 5.68 -37.33
N ARG A 156 4.17 4.59 -38.09
CA ARG A 156 5.20 3.54 -37.90
C ARG A 156 6.66 4.00 -38.01
N ALA A 157 6.95 5.18 -38.56
CA ALA A 157 8.25 5.50 -39.12
C ALA A 157 9.38 5.80 -38.11
N ILE A 158 9.12 5.77 -36.79
CA ILE A 158 10.02 6.34 -35.77
C ILE A 158 10.72 5.28 -34.90
N PHE A 159 10.26 4.02 -34.90
CA PHE A 159 10.75 2.96 -34.02
C PHE A 159 11.21 1.71 -34.79
N PRO A 160 12.18 0.94 -34.25
CA PRO A 160 12.77 -0.20 -34.95
C PRO A 160 11.70 -1.22 -35.35
N THR A 161 11.82 -1.74 -36.57
CA THR A 161 10.85 -2.70 -37.16
C THR A 161 11.17 -4.15 -36.82
N ASP A 162 12.26 -4.39 -36.10
CA ASP A 162 12.70 -5.73 -35.70
C ASP A 162 12.01 -6.13 -34.38
N PRO A 163 11.18 -7.19 -34.40
CA PRO A 163 10.49 -7.71 -33.22
C PRO A 163 11.42 -7.98 -32.04
N ASN A 164 12.67 -8.37 -32.28
CA ASN A 164 13.65 -8.59 -31.22
C ASN A 164 14.07 -7.27 -30.57
N VAL A 165 14.28 -6.22 -31.37
CA VAL A 165 14.70 -4.92 -30.85
C VAL A 165 13.59 -4.31 -29.99
N ASP A 166 12.35 -4.36 -30.46
CA ASP A 166 11.18 -3.89 -29.70
C ASP A 166 11.03 -4.67 -28.40
N TYR A 167 11.17 -6.00 -28.47
CA TYR A 167 11.13 -6.86 -27.31
C TYR A 167 12.20 -6.52 -26.27
N TYR A 168 13.48 -6.42 -26.69
CA TYR A 168 14.58 -6.13 -25.77
C TYR A 168 14.52 -4.70 -25.22
N LEU A 169 13.95 -3.75 -25.97
CA LEU A 169 13.68 -2.40 -25.47
C LEU A 169 12.63 -2.42 -24.35
N MET A 170 11.52 -3.15 -24.55
CA MET A 170 10.49 -3.31 -23.52
C MET A 170 10.99 -4.11 -22.31
N TRP A 171 11.81 -5.14 -22.56
CA TRP A 171 12.47 -5.90 -21.51
C TRP A 171 13.42 -5.04 -20.68
N LEU A 172 14.22 -4.18 -21.34
CA LEU A 172 15.13 -3.27 -20.65
C LEU A 172 14.35 -2.29 -19.76
N LEU A 173 13.27 -1.71 -20.29
CA LEU A 173 12.39 -0.83 -19.52
C LEU A 173 11.79 -1.57 -18.30
N PHE A 174 11.25 -2.77 -18.53
CA PHE A 174 10.71 -3.62 -17.49
C PHE A 174 11.74 -3.91 -16.39
N ALA A 175 12.96 -4.30 -16.76
CA ALA A 175 14.05 -4.58 -15.83
C ALA A 175 14.43 -3.32 -15.03
N ILE A 176 14.62 -2.17 -15.70
CA ILE A 176 14.97 -0.90 -15.05
C ILE A 176 13.90 -0.52 -14.01
N VAL A 177 12.61 -0.60 -14.35
CA VAL A 177 11.52 -0.27 -13.43
C VAL A 177 11.50 -1.24 -12.25
N LEU A 178 11.59 -2.56 -12.50
CA LEU A 178 11.57 -3.57 -11.45
C LEU A 178 12.72 -3.38 -10.45
N PHE A 179 13.95 -3.19 -10.95
CA PHE A 179 15.11 -2.97 -10.10
C PHE A 179 15.04 -1.63 -9.36
N THR A 180 14.56 -0.56 -10.01
CA THR A 180 14.41 0.76 -9.39
C THR A 180 13.40 0.73 -8.25
N LEU A 181 12.21 0.16 -8.48
CA LEU A 181 11.19 0.03 -7.43
C LEU A 181 11.64 -0.89 -6.30
N THR A 182 12.33 -1.97 -6.62
CA THR A 182 12.93 -2.86 -5.62
C THR A 182 13.94 -2.09 -4.78
N ALA A 183 14.87 -1.35 -5.40
CA ALA A 183 15.84 -0.54 -4.69
C ALA A 183 15.14 0.47 -3.75
N ILE A 184 14.13 1.21 -4.23
CA ILE A 184 13.33 2.14 -3.43
C ILE A 184 12.69 1.43 -2.24
N ALA A 185 12.09 0.26 -2.44
CA ALA A 185 11.44 -0.51 -1.39
C ALA A 185 12.40 -0.92 -0.25
N PHE A 186 13.70 -1.11 -0.55
CA PHE A 186 14.73 -1.48 0.43
C PHE A 186 15.46 -0.28 1.06
N THR A 187 15.19 0.94 0.61
CA THR A 187 15.70 2.15 1.28
C THR A 187 14.97 2.44 2.61
N ASP A 188 15.49 3.39 3.39
CA ASP A 188 14.81 3.87 4.59
C ASP A 188 13.44 4.48 4.27
N PHE A 189 13.27 5.10 3.11
CA PHE A 189 11.95 5.53 2.62
C PHE A 189 10.99 4.35 2.48
N GLY A 190 11.43 3.24 1.89
CA GLY A 190 10.63 2.01 1.77
C GLY A 190 10.27 1.37 3.12
N ARG A 191 11.06 1.59 4.18
CA ARG A 191 10.72 1.17 5.55
C ARG A 191 9.66 2.06 6.17
N VAL A 192 9.81 3.38 6.04
CA VAL A 192 8.81 4.35 6.48
C VAL A 192 7.48 4.09 5.76
N LEU A 193 7.54 3.81 4.47
CA LEU A 193 6.38 3.49 3.66
C LEU A 193 5.62 2.26 4.19
N ARG A 194 6.34 1.16 4.47
CA ARG A 194 5.76 -0.04 5.08
C ARG A 194 5.19 0.24 6.47
N ALA A 195 5.89 1.01 7.30
CA ALA A 195 5.41 1.40 8.62
C ALA A 195 4.10 2.23 8.55
N VAL A 196 4.02 3.19 7.61
CA VAL A 196 2.80 3.98 7.37
C VAL A 196 1.66 3.10 6.87
N ARG A 197 1.94 2.10 6.02
CA ARG A 197 0.93 1.14 5.55
C ARG A 197 0.39 0.26 6.68
N GLU A 198 1.26 -0.24 7.56
CA GLU A 198 0.87 -1.13 8.66
C GLU A 198 0.06 -0.40 9.74
N ASN A 199 0.54 0.78 10.17
CA ASN A 199 -0.16 1.56 11.17
C ASN A 199 0.15 3.06 11.03
N VAL A 200 -0.79 3.77 10.41
CA VAL A 200 -0.70 5.21 10.15
C VAL A 200 -0.53 6.00 11.46
N GLU A 201 -1.26 5.65 12.52
CA GLU A 201 -1.20 6.36 13.80
C GLU A 201 0.16 6.19 14.48
N ARG A 202 0.68 4.96 14.51
CA ARG A 202 2.00 4.67 15.08
C ARG A 202 3.12 5.38 14.33
N ALA A 203 3.05 5.44 13.00
CA ALA A 203 4.02 6.18 12.20
C ALA A 203 4.01 7.68 12.53
N ARG A 204 2.82 8.26 12.80
CA ARG A 204 2.69 9.66 13.24
C ARG A 204 3.27 9.90 14.63
N PHE A 205 3.09 8.97 15.57
CA PHE A 205 3.72 9.06 16.89
C PHE A 205 5.26 9.03 16.82
N LEU A 206 5.82 8.39 15.78
CA LEU A 206 7.25 8.40 15.48
C LEU A 206 7.70 9.67 14.73
N GLY A 207 6.80 10.63 14.49
CA GLY A 207 7.09 11.90 13.83
C GLY A 207 7.02 11.87 12.29
N TYR A 208 6.58 10.77 11.68
CA TYR A 208 6.43 10.70 10.22
C TYR A 208 5.11 11.31 9.75
N ASP A 209 5.20 12.23 8.79
CA ASP A 209 4.03 12.76 8.08
C ASP A 209 3.50 11.70 7.10
N SER A 210 2.48 10.96 7.54
CA SER A 210 1.82 9.92 6.73
C SER A 210 1.27 10.45 5.41
N SER A 211 0.84 11.72 5.37
CA SER A 211 0.18 12.29 4.20
C SER A 211 1.20 12.55 3.11
N ARG A 212 2.33 13.20 3.45
CA ARG A 212 3.44 13.42 2.50
C ARG A 212 3.98 12.12 1.93
N VAL A 213 4.17 11.11 2.76
CA VAL A 213 4.67 9.79 2.31
C VAL A 213 3.73 9.17 1.29
N LYS A 214 2.41 9.21 1.53
CA LYS A 214 1.41 8.67 0.60
C LYS A 214 1.33 9.47 -0.71
N VAL A 215 1.44 10.81 -0.65
CA VAL A 215 1.49 11.67 -1.85
C VAL A 215 2.68 11.30 -2.73
N ILE A 216 3.87 11.17 -2.14
CA ILE A 216 5.10 10.83 -2.87
C ILE A 216 4.95 9.47 -3.56
N VAL A 217 4.47 8.45 -2.85
CA VAL A 217 4.32 7.10 -3.43
C VAL A 217 3.25 7.05 -4.50
N PHE A 218 2.16 7.78 -4.33
CA PHE A 218 1.13 7.87 -5.36
C PHE A 218 1.66 8.59 -6.62
N GLY A 219 2.47 9.64 -6.47
CA GLY A 219 3.17 10.29 -7.58
C GLY A 219 4.16 9.36 -8.30
N ILE A 220 4.98 8.61 -7.55
CA ILE A 220 5.91 7.62 -8.13
C ILE A 220 5.14 6.54 -8.92
N SER A 221 4.02 6.06 -8.38
CA SER A 221 3.16 5.10 -9.07
C SER A 221 2.58 5.67 -10.36
N ALA A 222 2.10 6.92 -10.35
CA ALA A 222 1.57 7.56 -11.56
C ALA A 222 2.65 7.78 -12.62
N ALA A 223 3.88 8.15 -12.22
CA ALA A 223 5.01 8.26 -13.13
C ALA A 223 5.29 6.95 -13.87
N ILE A 224 5.27 5.83 -13.15
CA ILE A 224 5.55 4.50 -13.71
C ILE A 224 4.40 4.03 -14.58
N ALA A 225 3.14 4.33 -14.20
CA ALA A 225 1.99 4.05 -15.05
C ALA A 225 2.08 4.82 -16.38
N ALA A 226 2.39 6.12 -16.35
CA ALA A 226 2.60 6.92 -17.55
C ALA A 226 3.77 6.39 -18.40
N LEU A 227 4.86 5.98 -17.75
CA LEU A 227 5.99 5.33 -18.43
C LEU A 227 5.62 4.01 -19.12
N GLY A 228 4.75 3.21 -18.50
CA GLY A 228 4.19 2.02 -19.13
C GLY A 228 3.29 2.37 -20.32
N GLY A 229 2.48 3.44 -20.19
CA GLY A 229 1.54 3.88 -21.22
C GLY A 229 2.21 4.45 -22.46
N LEU A 230 3.23 5.29 -22.27
CA LEU A 230 4.01 5.80 -23.39
C LEU A 230 4.78 4.67 -24.08
N ALA A 231 5.35 3.72 -23.33
CA ALA A 231 6.04 2.58 -23.93
C ALA A 231 5.07 1.66 -24.70
N TYR A 232 3.91 1.38 -24.12
CA TYR A 232 2.88 0.57 -24.75
C TYR A 232 2.34 1.21 -26.02
N SER A 233 2.04 2.52 -26.04
CA SER A 233 1.51 3.18 -27.24
C SER A 233 2.52 3.22 -28.38
N LEU A 234 3.80 3.40 -28.07
CA LEU A 234 4.87 3.33 -29.08
C LEU A 234 5.00 1.94 -29.70
N TYR A 235 4.79 0.89 -28.90
CA TYR A 235 4.78 -0.49 -29.38
C TYR A 235 3.49 -0.84 -30.14
N SER A 236 2.32 -0.57 -29.57
CA SER A 236 1.01 -0.92 -30.14
C SER A 236 0.63 -0.02 -31.32
N GLN A 237 1.34 1.09 -31.50
CA GLN A 237 1.08 2.14 -32.50
C GLN A 237 -0.32 2.74 -32.37
N LEU A 238 -0.92 2.63 -31.19
CA LEU A 238 -2.28 3.07 -30.93
C LEU A 238 -2.42 3.54 -29.47
N ALA A 239 -2.86 4.78 -29.30
CA ALA A 239 -3.42 5.26 -28.04
C ALA A 239 -4.94 5.14 -28.10
N SER A 240 -5.52 4.18 -27.37
CA SER A 240 -6.97 3.89 -27.35
C SER A 240 -7.63 4.41 -26.06
N PRO A 241 -8.87 4.95 -26.13
CA PRO A 241 -9.62 5.39 -24.95
C PRO A 241 -9.90 4.27 -23.94
N ASP A 242 -9.99 3.02 -24.42
CA ASP A 242 -10.29 1.85 -23.58
C ASP A 242 -9.19 1.59 -22.53
N LEU A 243 -7.96 2.01 -22.81
CA LEU A 243 -6.80 1.86 -21.94
C LEU A 243 -6.67 2.98 -20.88
N VAL A 244 -7.64 3.91 -20.84
CA VAL A 244 -7.68 5.03 -19.87
C VAL A 244 -8.69 4.75 -18.75
N GLY A 245 -9.68 3.93 -19.06
CA GLY A 245 -10.90 3.74 -18.29
C GLY A 245 -10.77 3.02 -16.96
N PHE A 246 -11.91 3.00 -16.26
CA PHE A 246 -12.08 2.24 -15.02
C PHE A 246 -11.99 0.73 -15.25
N ALA A 247 -12.54 0.23 -16.36
CA ALA A 247 -12.53 -1.19 -16.70
C ALA A 247 -11.09 -1.73 -16.79
N PHE A 248 -10.26 -1.09 -17.62
CA PHE A 248 -8.83 -1.40 -17.73
C PHE A 248 -8.09 -1.24 -16.39
N SER A 249 -8.39 -0.20 -15.61
CA SER A 249 -7.78 -0.03 -14.28
C SER A 249 -8.12 -1.17 -13.31
N THR A 250 -9.28 -1.81 -13.47
CA THR A 250 -9.70 -2.97 -12.68
C THR A 250 -8.97 -4.25 -13.15
N GLU A 251 -8.69 -4.39 -14.44
CA GLU A 251 -7.83 -5.47 -14.94
C GLU A 251 -6.43 -5.39 -14.33
N VAL A 252 -5.83 -4.20 -14.24
CA VAL A 252 -4.54 -4.01 -13.57
C VAL A 252 -4.60 -4.47 -12.11
N LEU A 253 -5.71 -4.22 -11.41
CA LEU A 253 -5.92 -4.70 -10.05
C LEU A 253 -5.99 -6.23 -9.99
N ILE A 254 -6.69 -6.85 -10.93
CA ILE A 254 -6.77 -8.31 -11.07
C ILE A 254 -5.38 -8.90 -11.29
N TRP A 255 -4.56 -8.33 -12.18
CA TRP A 255 -3.18 -8.78 -12.43
C TRP A 255 -2.34 -8.75 -11.15
N VAL A 256 -2.36 -7.64 -10.42
CA VAL A 256 -1.60 -7.47 -9.18
C VAL A 256 -2.11 -8.39 -8.08
N ALA A 257 -3.42 -8.60 -7.98
CA ALA A 257 -4.01 -9.46 -6.98
C ALA A 257 -3.69 -10.95 -7.23
N ILE A 258 -3.78 -11.41 -8.49
CA ILE A 258 -3.42 -12.79 -8.89
C ILE A 258 -1.94 -13.04 -8.68
N GLY A 259 -1.10 -12.11 -9.13
CA GLY A 259 0.35 -12.19 -8.98
C GLY A 259 0.80 -12.11 -7.51
N GLY A 260 0.13 -11.28 -6.71
CA GLY A 260 0.35 -11.10 -5.29
C GLY A 260 0.72 -9.66 -4.95
N ARG A 261 -0.23 -8.95 -4.31
CA ARG A 261 -0.08 -7.55 -3.88
C ARG A 261 1.07 -7.28 -2.91
N GLY A 262 1.71 -8.32 -2.36
CA GLY A 262 2.86 -8.17 -1.44
C GLY A 262 4.23 -8.13 -2.11
N SER A 263 4.30 -8.29 -3.44
CA SER A 263 5.56 -8.43 -4.19
C SER A 263 5.51 -7.67 -5.51
N LEU A 264 6.55 -6.90 -5.83
CA LEU A 264 6.71 -6.27 -7.15
C LEU A 264 6.90 -7.30 -8.25
N VAL A 265 7.69 -8.34 -7.97
CA VAL A 265 7.89 -9.49 -8.87
C VAL A 265 6.58 -10.23 -9.07
N GLY A 266 5.79 -10.38 -8.00
CA GLY A 266 4.45 -10.94 -8.06
C GLY A 266 3.52 -10.14 -8.96
N ALA A 267 3.47 -8.81 -8.79
CA ALA A 267 2.67 -7.92 -9.64
C ALA A 267 3.04 -8.02 -11.13
N ALA A 268 4.34 -7.99 -11.45
CA ALA A 268 4.85 -8.19 -12.80
C ALA A 268 4.46 -9.56 -13.37
N PHE A 269 4.71 -10.64 -12.61
CA PHE A 269 4.38 -12.00 -13.00
C PHE A 269 2.88 -12.18 -13.23
N GLY A 270 2.03 -11.59 -12.38
CA GLY A 270 0.58 -11.64 -12.53
C GLY A 270 0.10 -10.98 -13.81
N ALA A 271 0.68 -9.84 -14.20
CA ALA A 271 0.36 -9.19 -15.47
C ALA A 271 0.76 -10.04 -16.67
N LEU A 272 1.97 -10.62 -16.66
CA LEU A 272 2.41 -11.52 -17.73
C LEU A 272 1.50 -12.74 -17.81
N LEU A 273 1.27 -13.43 -16.70
CA LEU A 273 0.46 -14.66 -16.65
C LEU A 273 -0.98 -14.42 -17.12
N VAL A 274 -1.62 -13.36 -16.64
CA VAL A 274 -3.01 -13.07 -16.99
C VAL A 274 -3.11 -12.67 -18.45
N ASN A 275 -2.22 -11.81 -18.96
CA ASN A 275 -2.30 -11.40 -20.37
C ASN A 275 -2.00 -12.54 -21.34
N ILE A 276 -1.04 -13.43 -21.02
CA ILE A 276 -0.80 -14.66 -21.80
C ILE A 276 -2.06 -15.56 -21.76
N GLY A 277 -2.64 -15.75 -20.58
CA GLY A 277 -3.87 -16.52 -20.42
C GLY A 277 -5.04 -15.90 -21.18
N THR A 278 -5.16 -14.58 -21.17
CA THR A 278 -6.16 -13.82 -21.92
C THR A 278 -6.02 -14.04 -23.42
N GLU A 279 -4.81 -13.95 -23.97
CA GLU A 279 -4.56 -14.17 -25.40
C GLU A 279 -4.98 -15.59 -25.84
N GLU A 280 -4.58 -16.60 -25.07
CA GLU A 280 -4.92 -18.01 -25.35
C GLU A 280 -6.42 -18.30 -25.16
N LEU A 281 -7.05 -17.73 -24.13
CA LEU A 281 -8.49 -17.86 -23.89
C LEU A 281 -9.30 -17.11 -24.95
N ALA A 282 -8.87 -15.92 -25.35
CA ALA A 282 -9.55 -15.14 -26.38
C ALA A 282 -9.47 -15.83 -27.74
N ALA A 283 -8.33 -16.47 -28.06
CA ALA A 283 -8.17 -17.22 -29.31
C ALA A 283 -9.09 -18.45 -29.39
N ASN A 284 -9.29 -19.17 -28.28
CA ASN A 284 -9.99 -20.46 -28.28
C ASN A 284 -11.44 -20.38 -27.76
N LEU A 285 -11.78 -19.39 -26.93
CA LEU A 285 -13.03 -19.26 -26.19
C LEU A 285 -13.55 -17.81 -26.20
N VAL A 286 -13.70 -17.23 -27.40
CA VAL A 286 -14.08 -15.82 -27.66
C VAL A 286 -15.30 -15.34 -26.86
N VAL A 287 -16.27 -16.19 -26.57
CA VAL A 287 -17.50 -15.80 -25.86
C VAL A 287 -17.32 -15.78 -24.33
N TYR A 288 -16.44 -16.64 -23.79
CA TYR A 288 -16.40 -16.92 -22.35
C TYR A 288 -15.11 -16.46 -21.65
N TRP A 289 -14.13 -15.93 -22.38
CA TRP A 289 -12.83 -15.58 -21.80
C TRP A 289 -12.91 -14.63 -20.60
N HIS A 290 -13.75 -13.58 -20.65
CA HIS A 290 -13.98 -12.69 -19.50
C HIS A 290 -14.58 -13.40 -18.27
N LEU A 291 -15.54 -14.31 -18.49
CA LEU A 291 -16.16 -15.08 -17.42
C LEU A 291 -15.16 -16.03 -16.75
N ILE A 292 -14.36 -16.72 -17.57
CA ILE A 292 -13.32 -17.64 -17.11
C ILE A 292 -12.24 -16.87 -16.33
N LEU A 293 -11.79 -15.72 -16.83
CA LEU A 293 -10.83 -14.86 -16.13
C LEU A 293 -11.39 -14.36 -14.79
N GLY A 294 -12.66 -13.94 -14.73
CA GLY A 294 -13.30 -13.51 -13.49
C GLY A 294 -13.42 -14.63 -12.45
N LEU A 295 -13.81 -15.84 -12.89
CA LEU A 295 -13.86 -17.02 -12.02
C LEU A 295 -12.47 -17.45 -11.54
N ALA A 296 -11.48 -17.47 -12.43
CA ALA A 296 -10.10 -17.76 -12.09
C ALA A 296 -9.54 -16.75 -11.08
N PHE A 297 -9.83 -15.46 -11.26
CA PHE A 297 -9.48 -14.41 -10.31
C PHE A 297 -10.06 -14.68 -8.91
N ILE A 298 -11.38 -14.94 -8.82
CA ILE A 298 -12.04 -15.23 -7.54
C ILE A 298 -11.42 -16.48 -6.89
N ALA A 299 -11.20 -17.54 -7.66
CA ALA A 299 -10.58 -18.77 -7.17
C ALA A 299 -9.16 -18.53 -6.63
N VAL A 300 -8.33 -17.76 -7.34
CA VAL A 300 -6.96 -17.43 -6.91
C VAL A 300 -6.96 -16.59 -5.64
N VAL A 301 -7.81 -15.56 -5.55
CA VAL A 301 -7.86 -14.69 -4.35
C VAL A 301 -8.33 -15.45 -3.11
N ILE A 302 -9.27 -16.38 -3.26
CA ILE A 302 -9.76 -17.21 -2.16
C ILE A 302 -8.73 -18.27 -1.75
N ALA A 303 -8.14 -18.99 -2.71
CA ALA A 303 -7.22 -20.09 -2.43
C ALA A 303 -5.80 -19.62 -2.06
N PHE A 304 -5.35 -18.51 -2.65
CA PHE A 304 -3.99 -17.97 -2.52
C PHE A 304 -4.03 -16.49 -2.12
N PRO A 305 -4.35 -16.15 -0.85
CA PRO A 305 -4.49 -14.76 -0.41
C PRO A 305 -3.20 -13.91 -0.49
N ASP A 306 -2.03 -14.55 -0.59
CA ASP A 306 -0.75 -13.88 -0.84
C ASP A 306 -0.38 -13.79 -2.34
N GLY A 307 -1.24 -14.31 -3.23
CA GLY A 307 -1.02 -14.42 -4.68
C GLY A 307 -0.27 -15.69 -5.12
N LEU A 308 -0.31 -15.99 -6.43
CA LEU A 308 0.30 -17.17 -7.04
C LEU A 308 1.83 -17.18 -6.92
N TYR A 309 2.47 -16.02 -6.93
CA TYR A 309 3.92 -15.92 -6.78
C TYR A 309 4.42 -16.47 -5.44
N SER A 310 3.55 -16.54 -4.42
CA SER A 310 3.91 -17.05 -3.10
C SER A 310 3.96 -18.59 -3.01
N ILE A 311 3.48 -19.32 -4.02
CA ILE A 311 3.33 -20.78 -3.99
C ILE A 311 4.67 -21.51 -3.74
N PRO A 312 5.76 -21.24 -4.48
CA PRO A 312 7.03 -21.93 -4.27
C PRO A 312 7.54 -21.73 -2.84
N ARG A 313 7.40 -20.51 -2.30
CA ARG A 313 7.82 -20.18 -0.94
C ARG A 313 6.94 -20.85 0.13
N ARG A 314 5.64 -20.99 -0.09
CA ARG A 314 4.75 -21.72 0.85
C ARG A 314 5.08 -23.21 0.91
N LEU A 315 5.46 -23.80 -0.22
CA LEU A 315 5.88 -25.20 -0.29
C LEU A 315 7.21 -25.42 0.44
N THR A 316 8.17 -24.50 0.32
CA THR A 316 9.46 -24.60 1.01
C THR A 316 9.42 -24.15 2.47
N ALA A 317 8.55 -23.20 2.84
CA ALA A 317 8.40 -22.73 4.23
C ALA A 317 7.82 -23.80 5.18
N ARG A 318 7.20 -24.86 4.64
CA ARG A 318 6.88 -26.07 5.42
C ARG A 318 8.13 -26.84 5.88
N PHE A 319 9.26 -26.64 5.20
CA PHE A 319 10.52 -27.32 5.46
C PHE A 319 11.60 -26.41 6.08
N GLU A 320 11.42 -25.08 6.07
CA GLU A 320 12.30 -24.18 6.83
C GLU A 320 12.03 -24.35 8.34
N PRO A 321 13.06 -24.67 9.15
CA PRO A 321 12.91 -24.67 10.60
C PRO A 321 12.50 -23.27 11.04
N LYS A 322 11.34 -23.14 11.69
CA LYS A 322 10.96 -21.87 12.34
C LYS A 322 12.03 -21.56 13.38
N ASP A 323 12.90 -20.61 13.06
CA ASP A 323 13.78 -19.98 14.04
C ASP A 323 12.88 -19.40 15.12
N HIS A 324 12.71 -20.15 16.20
CA HIS A 324 12.08 -19.65 17.40
C HIS A 324 13.05 -18.60 17.93
N TYR A 325 12.77 -17.33 17.64
CA TYR A 325 13.33 -16.24 18.40
C TYR A 325 12.81 -16.40 19.83
N THR A 326 13.55 -17.15 20.63
CA THR A 326 13.38 -17.16 22.07
C THR A 326 13.72 -15.75 22.51
N LEU A 327 12.70 -14.91 22.66
CA LEU A 327 12.84 -13.64 23.35
C LEU A 327 13.44 -14.00 24.71
N LYS A 328 14.71 -13.66 24.91
CA LYS A 328 15.29 -13.59 26.25
C LYS A 328 14.58 -12.43 26.92
N VAL A 329 13.38 -12.70 27.42
CA VAL A 329 12.68 -11.79 28.31
C VAL A 329 13.57 -11.71 29.52
N ARG A 330 14.27 -10.58 29.67
CA ARG A 330 14.96 -10.28 30.90
C ARG A 330 13.85 -10.29 31.95
N PRO A 331 13.85 -11.21 32.93
CA PRO A 331 12.82 -11.22 33.94
C PRO A 331 12.79 -9.83 34.54
N LEU A 332 11.61 -9.20 34.48
CA LEU A 332 11.35 -7.96 35.18
C LEU A 332 11.66 -8.27 36.64
N HIS A 333 12.82 -7.81 37.11
CA HIS A 333 13.09 -7.83 38.53
C HIS A 333 12.04 -6.88 39.13
N PRO A 334 11.28 -7.31 40.15
CA PRO A 334 10.44 -6.39 40.89
C PRO A 334 11.34 -5.24 41.31
N THR A 335 11.13 -4.06 40.73
CA THR A 335 11.91 -2.90 41.15
C THR A 335 11.53 -2.67 42.61
N ASP A 336 12.51 -2.59 43.51
CA ASP A 336 12.31 -2.22 44.92
C ASP A 336 11.76 -0.79 45.12
N GLN A 337 11.35 -0.14 44.02
CA GLN A 337 10.64 1.12 44.03
C GLN A 337 9.35 0.95 44.80
N LYS A 338 9.32 1.47 46.02
CA LYS A 338 8.09 1.68 46.79
C LYS A 338 7.55 3.06 46.42
N GLY A 339 6.32 3.13 45.92
CA GLY A 339 5.66 4.39 45.59
C GLY A 339 4.58 4.28 44.52
N VAL A 340 3.78 5.33 44.38
CA VAL A 340 2.75 5.46 43.34
C VAL A 340 3.43 5.80 42.01
N VAL A 341 3.25 4.94 41.00
CA VAL A 341 3.79 5.12 39.64
C VAL A 341 2.86 5.92 38.74
N LEU A 342 1.55 5.72 38.92
CA LEU A 342 0.51 6.43 38.21
C LEU A 342 -0.50 6.96 39.22
N GLU A 343 -0.75 8.27 39.17
CA GLU A 343 -1.80 8.90 39.96
C GLU A 343 -2.71 9.72 39.05
N VAL A 344 -4.01 9.45 39.16
CA VAL A 344 -5.10 10.10 38.43
C VAL A 344 -6.01 10.70 39.50
N ARG A 345 -6.27 12.00 39.42
CA ARG A 345 -7.20 12.69 40.32
C ARG A 345 -8.25 13.45 39.52
N ASN A 346 -9.52 13.16 39.81
CA ASN A 346 -10.72 13.79 39.24
C ASN A 346 -10.68 13.92 37.70
N LEU A 347 -10.30 12.84 37.02
CA LEU A 347 -10.22 12.84 35.57
C LEU A 347 -11.61 12.81 34.95
N THR A 348 -11.94 13.90 34.25
CA THR A 348 -13.18 14.06 33.50
C THR A 348 -12.86 14.22 32.01
N GLN A 349 -13.54 13.49 31.15
CA GLN A 349 -13.39 13.55 29.69
C GLN A 349 -14.76 13.50 29.03
N SER A 350 -15.03 14.45 28.14
CA SER A 350 -16.26 14.50 27.34
C SER A 350 -15.93 14.43 25.85
N PHE A 351 -16.86 13.89 25.06
CA PHE A 351 -16.89 13.94 23.60
C PHE A 351 -18.22 14.56 23.19
N GLY A 352 -18.19 15.78 22.63
CA GLY A 352 -19.41 16.59 22.49
C GLY A 352 -20.18 16.76 23.81
N THR A 353 -21.48 16.40 23.81
CA THR A 353 -22.36 16.45 25.00
C THR A 353 -22.23 15.23 25.91
N PHE A 354 -21.56 14.16 25.47
CA PHE A 354 -21.45 12.92 26.23
C PHE A 354 -20.20 12.94 27.12
N ARG A 355 -20.40 12.83 28.43
CA ARG A 355 -19.31 12.72 29.41
C ARG A 355 -18.89 11.25 29.56
N ALA A 356 -17.78 10.88 28.93
CA ALA A 356 -17.28 9.51 28.89
C ALA A 356 -16.48 9.10 30.14
N LEU A 357 -15.84 10.07 30.83
CA LEU A 357 -15.23 9.89 32.14
C LEU A 357 -15.72 11.04 33.05
N ASP A 358 -16.11 10.72 34.28
CA ASP A 358 -16.63 11.71 35.24
C ASP A 358 -15.93 11.55 36.60
N GLY A 359 -14.97 12.43 36.90
CA GLY A 359 -14.32 12.47 38.22
C GLY A 359 -13.49 11.24 38.58
N VAL A 360 -12.93 10.52 37.60
CA VAL A 360 -12.20 9.27 37.86
C VAL A 360 -10.90 9.54 38.62
N SER A 361 -10.77 8.95 39.81
CA SER A 361 -9.58 9.05 40.65
C SER A 361 -9.02 7.65 40.95
N MET A 362 -7.75 7.42 40.65
CA MET A 362 -7.08 6.15 40.93
C MET A 362 -5.56 6.31 41.06
N ALA A 363 -4.94 5.44 41.83
CA ALA A 363 -3.49 5.31 41.93
C ALA A 363 -3.04 3.89 41.57
N VAL A 364 -1.86 3.73 40.99
CA VAL A 364 -1.22 2.44 40.73
C VAL A 364 0.19 2.47 41.33
N GLY A 365 0.48 1.55 42.24
CA GLY A 365 1.79 1.36 42.84
C GLY A 365 2.81 0.74 41.88
N ALA A 366 4.08 0.92 42.18
CA ALA A 366 5.16 0.22 41.50
C ALA A 366 5.04 -1.31 41.71
N GLY A 367 5.11 -2.06 40.62
CA GLY A 367 4.92 -3.52 40.63
C GLY A 367 3.47 -3.97 40.83
N GLU A 368 2.51 -3.06 40.98
CA GLU A 368 1.09 -3.39 41.14
C GLU A 368 0.45 -3.70 39.78
N LEU A 369 -0.12 -4.89 39.64
CA LEU A 369 -0.99 -5.24 38.51
C LEU A 369 -2.42 -4.82 38.86
N ARG A 370 -2.90 -3.72 38.27
CA ARG A 370 -4.29 -3.24 38.47
C ARG A 370 -5.13 -3.49 37.22
N CYS A 371 -6.24 -4.21 37.38
CA CYS A 371 -7.19 -4.50 36.30
C CYS A 371 -8.38 -3.54 36.37
N LEU A 372 -8.81 -3.02 35.21
CA LEU A 372 -10.00 -2.17 35.07
C LEU A 372 -11.12 -2.98 34.41
N ILE A 373 -12.22 -3.20 35.13
CA ILE A 373 -13.35 -4.04 34.71
C ILE A 373 -14.64 -3.21 34.75
N GLY A 374 -15.60 -3.53 33.88
CA GLY A 374 -16.89 -2.84 33.79
C GLY A 374 -17.62 -3.16 32.49
N PRO A 375 -18.90 -2.79 32.34
CA PRO A 375 -19.70 -3.07 31.14
C PRO A 375 -19.19 -2.32 29.90
N ASN A 376 -19.56 -2.79 28.70
CA ASN A 376 -19.26 -2.08 27.45
C ASN A 376 -19.87 -0.67 27.49
N GLY A 377 -19.11 0.35 27.12
CA GLY A 377 -19.53 1.75 27.23
C GLY A 377 -19.17 2.45 28.56
N ALA A 378 -18.70 1.73 29.59
CA ALA A 378 -18.32 2.32 30.89
C ALA A 378 -17.03 3.20 30.87
N GLY A 379 -16.53 3.60 29.69
CA GLY A 379 -15.34 4.46 29.59
C GLY A 379 -13.99 3.77 29.80
N LYS A 380 -13.90 2.44 29.88
CA LYS A 380 -12.64 1.70 30.10
C LYS A 380 -11.57 1.98 29.04
N SER A 381 -11.94 1.84 27.76
CA SER A 381 -11.03 2.13 26.64
C SER A 381 -10.68 3.62 26.62
N THR A 382 -11.66 4.50 26.85
CA THR A 382 -11.45 5.94 26.96
C THR A 382 -10.45 6.31 28.06
N LEU A 383 -10.54 5.70 29.24
CA LEU A 383 -9.60 5.91 30.34
C LEU A 383 -8.19 5.50 29.91
N VAL A 384 -8.04 4.33 29.28
CA VAL A 384 -6.76 3.86 28.76
C VAL A 384 -6.21 4.78 27.66
N ASP A 385 -7.07 5.31 26.78
CA ASP A 385 -6.69 6.21 25.70
C ASP A 385 -6.26 7.58 26.21
N VAL A 386 -6.98 8.15 27.18
CA VAL A 386 -6.60 9.40 27.85
C VAL A 386 -5.28 9.22 28.61
N LEU A 387 -5.13 8.11 29.33
CA LEU A 387 -3.87 7.79 29.99
C LEU A 387 -2.76 7.65 28.96
N SER A 388 -2.92 6.85 27.91
CA SER A 388 -1.90 6.63 26.87
C SER A 388 -1.67 7.83 25.95
N SER A 389 -2.37 8.95 26.18
CA SER A 389 -2.25 10.19 25.40
C SER A 389 -2.67 10.04 23.93
N ARG A 390 -3.62 9.13 23.64
CA ARG A 390 -4.14 8.85 22.29
C ARG A 390 -5.30 9.75 21.86
N VAL A 391 -5.89 10.52 22.77
CA VAL A 391 -6.96 11.48 22.43
C VAL A 391 -6.31 12.81 21.98
N ASP A 392 -6.39 13.10 20.69
CA ASP A 392 -6.01 14.39 20.10
C ASP A 392 -6.94 15.51 20.61
N ARG A 393 -6.35 16.66 20.96
CA ARG A 393 -7.01 17.86 21.52
C ARG A 393 -7.84 18.65 20.49
N THR A 394 -8.63 17.98 19.64
CA THR A 394 -9.23 18.58 18.43
C THR A 394 -10.72 18.94 18.49
N GLU A 395 -11.41 18.81 19.63
CA GLU A 395 -12.78 19.35 19.79
C GLU A 395 -12.79 20.69 20.55
N PRO A 396 -13.80 21.56 20.33
CA PRO A 396 -13.84 22.90 20.92
C PRO A 396 -13.77 22.81 22.43
N GLN A 397 -12.74 23.44 22.98
CA GLN A 397 -12.41 23.38 24.39
C GLN A 397 -13.50 24.11 25.20
N ILE A 398 -14.22 23.38 26.03
CA ILE A 398 -15.07 23.99 27.07
C ILE A 398 -14.12 24.59 28.12
N PRO A 399 -14.17 25.91 28.41
CA PRO A 399 -13.30 26.53 29.40
C PRO A 399 -13.67 26.00 30.80
N GLY A 400 -12.75 25.33 31.49
CA GLY A 400 -12.93 25.00 32.90
C GLY A 400 -12.18 23.76 33.43
N HIS A 401 -11.82 22.80 32.57
CA HIS A 401 -11.29 21.51 33.05
C HIS A 401 -10.04 21.06 32.28
N GLN A 402 -8.89 21.66 32.59
CA GLN A 402 -7.59 21.12 32.19
C GLN A 402 -7.05 20.17 33.25
N CYS A 403 -6.70 18.95 32.85
CA CYS A 403 -5.78 18.11 33.61
C CYS A 403 -4.34 18.46 33.19
N LEU A 404 -3.64 19.27 34.00
CA LEU A 404 -2.26 19.67 33.75
C LEU A 404 -1.30 18.53 34.11
N ARG A 405 -0.38 18.19 33.19
CA ARG A 405 0.75 17.31 33.48
C ARG A 405 1.71 18.07 34.39
N GLN A 406 1.88 17.63 35.64
CA GLN A 406 2.80 18.31 36.56
C GLN A 406 4.27 17.96 36.25
N PRO A 407 5.16 18.95 36.18
CA PRO A 407 6.59 18.72 36.35
C PRO A 407 6.85 18.22 37.77
N SER A 408 7.80 17.30 37.93
CA SER A 408 8.26 16.79 39.23
C SER A 408 8.89 17.92 40.05
N GLY A 409 8.10 18.66 40.84
CA GLY A 409 8.64 19.72 41.70
C GLY A 409 7.68 20.73 42.35
N ARG A 410 6.36 20.74 42.07
CA ARG A 410 5.41 21.66 42.75
C ARG A 410 4.71 21.00 43.94
N ARG A 411 4.56 21.75 45.05
CA ARG A 411 4.01 21.27 46.34
C ARG A 411 2.48 21.19 46.42
N GLU A 412 1.73 21.82 45.52
CA GLU A 412 0.25 21.76 45.53
C GLU A 412 -0.33 21.28 44.19
N PRO A 413 -1.19 20.25 44.17
CA PRO A 413 -1.83 19.75 42.96
C PRO A 413 -3.07 20.57 42.57
N PRO A 414 -3.25 20.89 41.27
CA PRO A 414 -4.50 21.47 40.75
C PRO A 414 -5.68 20.50 40.88
N PRO A 415 -6.94 20.97 40.77
CA PRO A 415 -8.15 20.16 40.98
C PRO A 415 -8.27 18.92 40.07
N CYS A 416 -7.59 18.92 38.91
CA CYS A 416 -7.38 17.76 38.04
C CYS A 416 -5.88 17.60 37.77
N SER A 417 -5.30 16.45 38.08
CA SER A 417 -3.87 16.19 37.85
C SER A 417 -3.58 14.76 37.41
N LEU A 418 -2.63 14.62 36.49
CA LEU A 418 -2.07 13.35 36.04
C LEU A 418 -0.58 13.34 36.32
N ARG A 419 -0.13 12.44 37.21
CA ARG A 419 1.28 12.28 37.58
C ARG A 419 1.80 10.92 37.10
N ARG A 420 2.93 10.95 36.40
CA ARG A 420 3.66 9.76 35.92
C ARG A 420 5.11 9.84 36.36
N SER A 421 5.56 8.85 37.12
CA SER A 421 6.97 8.77 37.53
C SER A 421 7.82 7.97 36.54
N HIS A 422 7.23 7.15 35.67
CA HIS A 422 7.94 6.37 34.65
C HIS A 422 7.27 6.39 33.25
N PRO A 423 8.06 6.40 32.17
CA PRO A 423 7.54 6.42 30.78
C PRO A 423 6.98 5.07 30.31
N ALA A 424 7.25 3.97 31.02
CA ALA A 424 6.88 2.61 30.63
C ALA A 424 5.64 2.11 31.40
N ILE A 425 4.47 2.72 31.17
CA ILE A 425 3.19 2.13 31.58
C ILE A 425 2.59 1.46 30.35
N VAL A 426 2.62 0.13 30.31
CA VAL A 426 1.98 -0.66 29.26
C VAL A 426 0.53 -0.87 29.65
N ALA A 427 -0.36 0.01 29.20
CA ALA A 427 -1.79 -0.18 29.36
C ALA A 427 -2.29 -1.12 28.24
N VAL A 428 -2.70 -2.33 28.60
CA VAL A 428 -3.33 -3.29 27.69
C VAL A 428 -4.80 -3.38 28.05
N SER A 429 -5.69 -2.96 27.14
CA SER A 429 -7.12 -3.25 27.29
C SER A 429 -7.40 -4.63 26.69
N ALA A 430 -7.83 -5.57 27.53
CA ALA A 430 -8.42 -6.81 27.04
C ALA A 430 -9.91 -6.55 26.80
N GLN A 431 -10.31 -6.41 25.54
CA GLN A 431 -11.71 -6.57 25.18
C GLN A 431 -11.97 -8.07 25.02
N THR A 432 -12.66 -8.67 25.98
CA THR A 432 -13.33 -9.97 25.76
C THR A 432 -14.41 -9.74 24.70
N ARG A 433 -14.05 -9.96 23.43
CA ARG A 433 -15.05 -10.24 22.40
C ARG A 433 -15.53 -11.66 22.67
N ASP A 434 -16.81 -11.78 23.02
CA ASP A 434 -17.54 -13.03 22.81
C ASP A 434 -17.41 -13.39 21.33
N THR A 435 -16.49 -14.28 21.04
CA THR A 435 -16.40 -14.96 19.76
C THR A 435 -17.16 -16.26 19.95
N GLY A 436 -18.48 -16.17 19.76
CA GLY A 436 -19.26 -17.34 19.40
C GLY A 436 -18.70 -17.94 18.10
N ALA A 437 -18.70 -19.28 18.07
CA ALA A 437 -18.35 -20.17 16.97
C ALA A 437 -16.86 -20.57 16.80
N GLY A 438 -16.56 -21.75 17.34
CA GLY A 438 -15.93 -22.82 16.57
C GLY A 438 -14.40 -22.92 16.60
N GLY A 439 -13.88 -23.78 17.48
CA GLY A 439 -12.50 -24.27 17.36
C GLY A 439 -11.89 -24.71 18.68
N GLY A 440 -12.31 -25.86 19.19
CA GLY A 440 -11.70 -26.45 20.37
C GLY A 440 -10.23 -26.83 20.15
N ARG A 441 -9.36 -26.47 21.10
CA ARG A 441 -8.45 -27.38 21.83
C ARG A 441 -7.49 -26.59 22.74
N ARG A 442 -7.66 -26.81 24.04
CA ARG A 442 -6.65 -26.82 25.12
C ARG A 442 -5.76 -25.58 25.30
N ALA A 443 -6.17 -24.71 26.22
CA ALA A 443 -5.27 -24.01 27.15
C ALA A 443 -6.03 -23.67 28.44
N ALA A 444 -6.35 -24.70 29.23
CA ALA A 444 -6.93 -24.52 30.56
C ALA A 444 -6.28 -25.53 31.51
N SER A 445 -5.18 -25.12 32.14
CA SER A 445 -4.64 -25.76 33.34
C SER A 445 -3.72 -24.77 34.04
N GLY A 446 -4.25 -24.00 34.98
CA GLY A 446 -3.41 -23.09 35.75
C GLY A 446 -4.12 -21.95 36.48
N PHE A 447 -5.37 -22.09 36.90
CA PHE A 447 -5.97 -21.19 37.90
C PHE A 447 -6.81 -22.04 38.85
N ARG A 448 -6.22 -22.42 39.99
CA ARG A 448 -6.97 -22.93 41.15
C ARG A 448 -7.42 -21.71 41.95
N SER A 449 -8.72 -21.52 42.02
CA SER A 449 -9.38 -20.63 42.97
C SER A 449 -9.39 -21.30 44.35
N SER A 450 -8.69 -20.73 45.32
CA SER A 450 -8.95 -21.00 46.74
C SER A 450 -9.90 -19.93 47.25
N GLY A 451 -11.15 -20.31 47.51
CA GLY A 451 -12.18 -19.43 48.06
C GLY A 451 -13.51 -20.15 48.26
N GLN A 452 -13.62 -20.88 49.36
CA GLN A 452 -14.82 -21.33 50.09
C GLN A 452 -14.31 -21.62 51.51
N ASP A 453 -14.91 -21.26 52.64
CA ASP A 453 -16.15 -20.56 53.01
C ASP A 453 -15.88 -19.96 54.41
N GLY A 454 -16.55 -18.85 54.77
CA GLY A 454 -16.47 -18.23 56.09
C GLY A 454 -16.66 -16.72 56.06
#